data_AF-A0A841Q9Z2-F1
#
_entry.id   AF-A0A841Q9Z2-F1
#
_cell.length_a   1.000
_cell.length_b   1.000
_cell.length_c   1.000
_cell.angle_alpha   90.00
_cell.angle_beta   90.00
_cell.angle_gamma   90.00
#
_symmetry.space_group_name_H-M   'P 1'
#
loop_
_entity.id
_entity.type
_entity.pdbx_description
1 polymer ?
#
loop_
_entity_poly.entity_id
_entity_poly.type
_entity_poly.pdbx_seq_one_letter_code
_entity_poly.pdbx_strand_id
1 'polypeptide(L)'
;MLKRVLKNEKGLTLIELLAVIVILGIIAAIAIPAIGNIIQNSKEDGVKSDAIAILEGAKLYQIENPDQTGTAVDVDDLSEYVELTDTKLADATIDFSGDVLTITGSAEAGKVTIEFTDATIKQINDDESGDGINAIPNPSAVTP
;
A
#
# COMPACT_ATOMS: atom_id res chain seq x y z
N MET A 1 -12.88 69.25 -3.93
CA MET A 1 -12.46 68.60 -5.19
C MET A 1 -11.77 67.29 -4.84
N LEU A 2 -12.40 66.14 -5.09
CA LEU A 2 -11.83 64.83 -4.80
C LEU A 2 -11.31 64.22 -6.12
N LYS A 3 -10.00 64.26 -6.34
CA LYS A 3 -9.33 63.70 -7.52
C LYS A 3 -9.50 62.18 -7.49
N ARG A 4 -10.33 61.64 -8.38
CA ARG A 4 -10.43 60.19 -8.64
C ARG A 4 -9.11 59.73 -9.26
N VAL A 5 -8.32 59.00 -8.48
CA VAL A 5 -7.20 58.21 -8.99
C VAL A 5 -7.82 57.01 -9.72
N LEU A 6 -7.98 57.12 -11.04
CA LEU A 6 -8.25 55.95 -11.87
C LEU A 6 -6.97 55.09 -11.85
N LYS A 7 -6.98 54.02 -11.05
CA LYS A 7 -5.98 52.96 -11.15
C LYS A 7 -6.09 52.34 -12.54
N ASN A 8 -5.03 52.48 -13.33
CA ASN A 8 -4.85 51.72 -14.57
C ASN A 8 -4.68 50.24 -14.22
N GLU A 9 -5.79 49.50 -14.14
CA GLU A 9 -5.75 48.05 -14.19
C GLU A 9 -5.43 47.65 -15.63
N LYS A 10 -4.12 47.68 -15.97
CA LYS A 10 -3.62 47.05 -17.18
C LYS A 10 -3.95 45.56 -17.06
N GLY A 11 -5.04 45.14 -17.70
CA GLY A 11 -5.47 43.75 -17.70
C GLY A 11 -4.39 42.85 -18.29
N LEU A 12 -4.22 41.67 -17.70
CA LEU A 12 -3.41 40.60 -18.29
C LEU A 12 -3.84 40.38 -19.73
N THR A 13 -2.86 40.21 -20.62
CA THR A 13 -3.15 39.87 -22.00
C THR A 13 -3.52 38.38 -22.10
N LEU A 14 -4.41 38.03 -23.03
CA LEU A 14 -4.78 36.62 -23.25
C LEU A 14 -3.56 35.75 -23.60
N ILE A 15 -2.53 36.33 -24.22
CA ILE A 15 -1.31 35.62 -24.59
C ILE A 15 -0.44 35.27 -23.38
N GLU A 16 -0.43 36.09 -22.33
CA GLU A 16 0.26 35.79 -21.08
C GLU A 16 -0.41 34.62 -20.35
N LEU A 17 -1.75 34.63 -20.28
CA LEU A 17 -2.49 33.49 -19.73
C LEU A 17 -2.32 32.22 -20.56
N LEU A 18 -2.28 32.35 -21.90
CA LEU A 18 -2.05 31.22 -22.81
C LEU A 18 -0.67 30.57 -22.60
N ALA A 19 0.39 31.37 -22.49
CA ALA A 19 1.74 30.84 -22.27
C ALA A 19 1.86 30.05 -20.96
N VAL A 20 1.20 30.52 -19.88
CA VAL A 20 1.21 29.85 -18.58
C VAL A 20 0.51 28.49 -18.64
N ILE A 21 -0.70 28.41 -19.23
CA ILE A 21 -1.43 27.14 -19.30
C ILE A 21 -0.71 26.10 -20.19
N VAL A 22 0.01 26.55 -21.22
CA VAL A 22 0.83 25.65 -22.06
C VAL A 22 1.97 25.04 -21.24
N ILE A 23 2.71 25.86 -20.47
CA ILE A 23 3.78 25.36 -19.61
C ILE A 23 3.23 24.42 -18.54
N LEU A 24 2.13 24.80 -17.87
CA LEU A 24 1.45 23.93 -16.89
C LEU A 24 0.97 22.62 -17.52
N GLY A 25 0.48 22.65 -18.76
CA GLY A 25 0.05 21.45 -19.49
C GLY A 25 1.21 20.49 -19.77
N ILE A 26 2.38 21.00 -20.17
CA ILE A 26 3.57 20.16 -20.41
C ILE A 26 4.05 19.54 -19.10
N ILE A 27 4.12 20.32 -18.01
CA ILE A 27 4.52 19.82 -16.69
C ILE A 27 3.53 18.75 -16.22
N ALA A 28 2.22 19.01 -16.32
CA ALA A 28 1.18 18.08 -15.91
C ALA A 28 1.24 16.75 -16.69
N ALA A 29 1.54 16.80 -17.99
CA ALA A 29 1.63 15.60 -18.82
C ALA A 29 2.71 14.60 -18.35
N ILE A 30 3.84 15.09 -17.81
CA ILE A 30 4.92 14.24 -17.27
C ILE A 30 4.67 13.92 -15.79
N ALA A 31 4.20 14.90 -15.02
CA ALA A 31 4.04 14.76 -13.57
C ALA A 31 2.92 13.78 -13.18
N ILE A 32 1.79 13.79 -13.88
CA ILE A 32 0.63 12.93 -13.55
C ILE A 32 0.98 11.42 -13.60
N PRO A 33 1.57 10.87 -14.69
CA PRO A 33 1.92 9.45 -14.71
C PRO A 33 3.00 9.10 -13.69
N ALA A 34 4.00 9.96 -13.50
CA ALA A 34 5.08 9.73 -12.53
C ALA A 34 4.56 9.67 -11.08
N ILE A 35 3.73 10.65 -10.68
CA ILE A 35 3.11 10.69 -9.35
C ILE A 35 2.12 9.53 -9.18
N GLY A 36 1.39 9.16 -10.24
CA GLY A 36 0.47 8.03 -10.23
C GLY A 36 1.17 6.72 -9.84
N ASN A 37 2.33 6.44 -10.42
CA ASN A 37 3.13 5.26 -10.09
C ASN A 37 3.66 5.30 -8.66
N ILE A 38 4.17 6.46 -8.20
CA ILE A 38 4.66 6.60 -6.82
C ILE A 38 3.53 6.33 -5.82
N ILE A 39 2.35 6.91 -6.03
CA ILE A 39 1.19 6.68 -5.16
C ILE A 39 0.76 5.22 -5.17
N GLN A 40 0.80 4.56 -6.33
CA GLN A 40 0.46 3.16 -6.47
C GLN A 40 1.43 2.28 -5.67
N ASN A 41 2.74 2.47 -5.84
CA ASN A 41 3.77 1.74 -5.10
C ASN A 41 3.65 1.98 -3.59
N SER A 42 3.40 3.23 -3.14
CA SER A 42 3.19 3.52 -1.71
C SER A 42 1.96 2.81 -1.12
N LYS A 43 0.93 2.55 -1.92
CA LYS A 43 -0.23 1.76 -1.45
C LYS A 43 0.09 0.28 -1.36
N GLU A 44 0.90 -0.24 -2.29
CA GLU A 44 1.39 -1.63 -2.27
C GLU A 44 2.28 -1.84 -1.03
N ASP A 45 3.23 -0.94 -0.79
CA ASP A 45 4.08 -0.95 0.40
C ASP A 45 3.27 -0.89 1.70
N GLY A 46 2.19 -0.10 1.73
CA GLY A 46 1.29 -0.01 2.87
C GLY A 46 0.63 -1.35 3.19
N VAL A 47 0.03 -2.01 2.18
CA VAL A 47 -0.60 -3.33 2.35
C VAL A 47 0.41 -4.39 2.78
N LYS A 48 1.64 -4.37 2.24
CA LYS A 48 2.73 -5.25 2.67
C LYS A 48 3.12 -5.00 4.13
N SER A 49 3.21 -3.73 4.54
CA SER A 49 3.50 -3.35 5.92
C SER A 49 2.41 -3.82 6.89
N ASP A 50 1.14 -3.73 6.49
CA ASP A 50 0.01 -4.24 7.29
C ASP A 50 0.12 -5.76 7.46
N ALA A 51 0.42 -6.49 6.39
CA ALA A 51 0.62 -7.94 6.45
C ALA A 51 1.79 -8.33 7.39
N ILE A 52 2.89 -7.58 7.38
CA ILE A 52 4.01 -7.79 8.30
C ILE A 52 3.59 -7.53 9.74
N ALA A 53 2.88 -6.43 10.01
CA ALA A 53 2.39 -6.11 11.35
C ALA A 53 1.46 -7.21 11.90
N ILE A 54 0.58 -7.75 11.05
CA ILE A 54 -0.27 -8.89 11.38
C ILE A 54 0.58 -10.12 11.75
N LEU A 55 1.58 -10.47 10.95
CA LEU A 55 2.47 -11.61 11.22
C LEU A 55 3.29 -11.41 12.50
N GLU A 56 3.70 -10.19 12.82
CA GLU A 56 4.39 -9.87 14.08
C GLU A 56 3.46 -10.03 15.29
N GLY A 57 2.21 -9.60 15.19
CA GLY A 57 1.22 -9.84 16.24
C GLY A 57 0.85 -11.31 16.39
N ALA A 58 0.73 -12.04 15.28
CA ALA A 58 0.55 -13.49 15.30
C ALA A 58 1.71 -14.20 16.01
N LYS A 59 2.95 -13.71 15.83
CA LYS A 59 4.10 -14.22 16.55
C LYS A 59 3.98 -14.02 18.07
N LEU A 60 3.47 -12.86 18.51
CA LEU A 60 3.21 -12.60 19.93
C LEU A 60 2.11 -13.53 20.45
N TYR A 61 1.03 -13.71 19.68
CA TYR A 61 -0.04 -14.65 20.00
C TYR A 61 0.47 -16.09 20.17
N GLN A 62 1.36 -16.56 19.29
CA GLN A 62 1.97 -17.90 19.38
C GLN A 62 2.81 -18.08 20.64
N ILE A 63 3.52 -17.03 21.08
CA ILE A 63 4.33 -17.07 22.31
C ILE A 63 3.43 -17.24 23.54
N GLU A 64 2.25 -16.60 23.55
CA GLU A 64 1.29 -16.71 24.65
C GLU A 64 0.45 -18.00 24.58
N ASN A 65 0.24 -18.55 23.37
CA ASN A 65 -0.58 -19.73 23.10
C ASN A 65 0.24 -20.81 22.37
N PRO A 66 1.20 -21.45 23.04
CA PRO A 66 2.16 -22.37 22.40
C PRO A 66 1.54 -23.63 21.81
N ASP A 67 0.30 -23.97 22.18
CA ASP A 67 -0.40 -25.17 21.72
C ASP A 67 -1.14 -24.99 20.37
N GLN A 68 -1.10 -23.80 19.77
CA GLN A 68 -1.82 -23.48 18.51
C GLN A 68 -1.05 -23.87 17.23
N THR A 69 0.02 -24.67 17.34
CA THR A 69 0.79 -25.10 16.17
C THR A 69 -0.08 -25.94 15.21
N GLY A 70 -0.13 -25.55 13.93
CA GLY A 70 -0.85 -26.25 12.87
C GLY A 70 -2.35 -25.97 12.80
N THR A 71 -2.84 -24.95 13.52
CA THR A 71 -4.22 -24.45 13.35
C THR A 71 -4.16 -23.06 12.75
N ALA A 72 -4.88 -22.85 11.65
CA ALA A 72 -5.01 -21.55 11.03
C ALA A 72 -5.86 -20.62 11.94
N VAL A 73 -5.38 -19.41 12.19
CA VAL A 73 -6.04 -18.39 13.03
C VAL A 73 -6.44 -17.22 12.15
N ASP A 74 -7.68 -16.75 12.31
CA ASP A 74 -8.16 -15.60 11.57
C ASP A 74 -7.57 -14.31 12.14
N VAL A 75 -7.35 -13.32 11.28
CA VAL A 75 -6.73 -12.05 11.69
C VAL A 75 -7.57 -11.32 12.74
N ASP A 76 -8.89 -11.49 12.77
CA ASP A 76 -9.77 -10.91 13.80
C ASP A 76 -9.42 -11.37 15.23
N ASP A 77 -8.92 -12.59 15.39
CA ASP A 77 -8.49 -13.13 16.69
C ASP A 77 -7.18 -12.49 17.18
N LEU A 78 -6.48 -11.75 16.31
CA LEU A 78 -5.25 -11.00 16.63
C LEU A 78 -5.52 -9.54 17.01
N SER A 79 -6.78 -9.13 17.13
CA SER A 79 -7.18 -7.75 17.46
C SER A 79 -6.65 -7.22 18.80
N GLU A 80 -6.22 -8.10 19.71
CA GLU A 80 -5.55 -7.72 20.96
C GLU A 80 -4.05 -7.40 20.77
N TYR A 81 -3.43 -7.91 19.70
CA TYR A 81 -2.00 -7.83 19.44
C TYR A 81 -1.64 -6.87 18.30
N VAL A 82 -2.60 -6.59 17.41
CA VAL A 82 -2.42 -5.72 16.24
C VAL A 82 -3.60 -4.79 16.12
N GLU A 83 -3.32 -3.53 15.79
CA GLU A 83 -4.36 -2.57 15.46
C GLU A 83 -4.92 -2.90 14.07
N LEU A 84 -6.13 -3.46 14.04
CA LEU A 84 -6.80 -3.89 12.80
C LEU A 84 -7.69 -2.81 12.17
N THR A 85 -7.73 -1.60 12.72
CA THR A 85 -8.52 -0.52 12.13
C THR A 85 -7.93 -0.14 10.78
N ASP A 86 -8.75 -0.26 9.73
CA ASP A 86 -8.43 0.03 8.33
C ASP A 86 -7.53 -0.98 7.59
N THR A 87 -7.23 -2.16 8.16
CA THR A 87 -6.51 -3.18 7.37
C THR A 87 -7.45 -3.71 6.28
N LYS A 88 -6.91 -3.79 5.07
CA LYS A 88 -7.58 -4.42 3.93
C LYS A 88 -7.46 -5.95 3.94
N LEU A 89 -6.94 -6.50 5.03
CA LEU A 89 -6.60 -7.90 5.24
C LEU A 89 -7.44 -8.53 6.37
N ALA A 90 -8.63 -7.99 6.65
CA ALA A 90 -9.51 -8.51 7.70
C ALA A 90 -9.89 -10.00 7.47
N ASP A 91 -10.03 -10.41 6.21
CA ASP A 91 -10.33 -11.80 5.84
C ASP A 91 -9.07 -12.67 5.65
N ALA A 92 -7.89 -12.18 6.01
CA ALA A 92 -6.67 -12.96 5.91
C ALA A 92 -6.59 -14.00 7.06
N THR A 93 -5.91 -15.10 6.78
CA THR A 93 -5.69 -16.19 7.73
C THR A 93 -4.20 -16.37 7.95
N ILE A 94 -3.81 -16.66 9.19
CA ILE A 94 -2.44 -16.93 9.60
C ILE A 94 -2.28 -18.41 9.91
N ASP A 95 -1.27 -19.06 9.33
CA ASP A 95 -0.90 -20.43 9.64
C ASP A 95 0.42 -20.48 10.43
N PHE A 96 0.44 -21.38 11.42
CA PHE A 96 1.55 -21.64 12.32
C PHE A 96 2.16 -23.01 12.00
N SER A 97 3.03 -23.07 10.99
CA SER A 97 3.75 -24.30 10.64
C SER A 97 5.10 -24.37 11.38
N GLY A 98 5.04 -24.78 12.66
CA GLY A 98 6.21 -24.82 13.53
C GLY A 98 6.72 -23.42 13.86
N ASP A 99 7.97 -23.11 13.49
CA ASP A 99 8.58 -21.78 13.68
C ASP A 99 8.30 -20.81 12.51
N VAL A 100 7.60 -21.28 11.46
CA VAL A 100 7.29 -20.48 10.27
C VAL A 100 5.85 -20.00 10.35
N LEU A 101 5.70 -18.67 10.29
CA LEU A 101 4.42 -17.97 10.22
C LEU A 101 4.15 -17.54 8.78
N THR A 102 2.96 -17.86 8.29
CA THR A 102 2.54 -17.50 6.93
C THR A 102 1.17 -16.82 6.93
N ILE A 103 0.99 -15.83 6.06
CA ILE A 103 -0.28 -15.15 5.84
C ILE A 103 -0.85 -15.54 4.48
N THR A 104 -2.14 -15.84 4.46
CA THR A 104 -2.91 -16.10 3.24
C THR A 104 -4.10 -15.17 3.20
N GLY A 105 -4.25 -14.42 2.11
CA GLY A 105 -5.30 -13.42 1.97
C GLY A 105 -5.05 -12.51 0.78
N SER A 106 -5.96 -11.55 0.57
CA SER A 106 -5.81 -10.58 -0.52
C SER A 106 -6.26 -9.20 -0.08
N ALA A 107 -5.57 -8.17 -0.56
CA ALA A 107 -5.91 -6.79 -0.25
C ALA A 107 -5.75 -5.87 -1.47
N GLU A 108 -6.63 -4.88 -1.58
CA GLU A 108 -6.56 -3.88 -2.65
C GLU A 108 -5.54 -2.78 -2.36
N ALA A 109 -4.43 -2.76 -3.08
CA ALA A 109 -3.51 -1.63 -3.13
C ALA A 109 -3.89 -0.71 -4.30
N GLY A 110 -4.85 0.20 -4.10
CA GLY A 110 -5.23 1.16 -5.14
C GLY A 110 -5.93 0.53 -6.35
N LYS A 111 -5.24 0.39 -7.49
CA LYS A 111 -5.79 -0.26 -8.69
C LYS A 111 -5.39 -1.74 -8.83
N VAL A 112 -4.52 -2.20 -7.94
CA VAL A 112 -3.93 -3.54 -7.96
C VAL A 112 -4.43 -4.28 -6.72
N THR A 113 -4.61 -5.59 -6.83
CA THR A 113 -4.88 -6.47 -5.69
C THR A 113 -3.62 -7.27 -5.42
N ILE A 114 -3.13 -7.25 -4.18
CA ILE A 114 -2.01 -8.07 -3.75
C ILE A 114 -2.58 -9.35 -3.16
N GLU A 115 -2.14 -10.49 -3.68
CA GLU A 115 -2.47 -11.82 -3.18
C GLU A 115 -1.30 -12.37 -2.37
N PHE A 116 -1.54 -12.74 -1.12
CA PHE A 116 -0.62 -13.43 -0.25
C PHE A 116 -1.01 -14.91 -0.27
N THR A 117 -0.10 -15.78 -0.74
CA THR A 117 -0.31 -17.23 -0.74
C THR A 117 0.72 -17.86 0.19
N ASP A 118 0.35 -18.15 1.43
CA ASP A 118 1.25 -18.64 2.48
C ASP A 118 2.54 -17.81 2.58
N ALA A 119 2.41 -16.49 2.49
CA ALA A 119 3.55 -15.59 2.39
C ALA A 119 4.23 -15.41 3.76
N THR A 120 5.56 -15.48 3.79
CA THR A 120 6.37 -15.20 4.99
C THR A 120 6.81 -13.73 5.04
N ILE A 121 7.15 -13.22 6.23
CA ILE A 121 7.73 -11.87 6.40
C ILE A 121 8.92 -11.63 5.46
N LYS A 122 9.75 -12.65 5.24
CA LYS A 122 10.89 -12.54 4.32
C LYS A 122 10.44 -12.28 2.89
N GLN A 123 9.48 -13.04 2.40
CA GLN A 123 8.98 -12.89 1.02
C GLN A 123 8.28 -11.56 0.82
N ILE A 124 7.54 -11.08 1.84
CA ILE A 124 6.90 -9.77 1.78
C ILE A 124 7.94 -8.63 1.74
N ASN A 125 9.04 -8.76 2.49
CA ASN A 125 10.14 -7.78 2.47
C ASN A 125 11.00 -7.84 1.20
N ASP A 126 11.16 -9.02 0.62
CA ASP A 126 11.94 -9.22 -0.61
C ASP A 126 11.16 -8.82 -1.88
N ASP A 127 9.83 -8.60 -1.78
CA ASP A 127 8.95 -8.22 -2.88
C ASP A 127 9.00 -6.71 -3.18
N GLU A 128 9.46 -6.34 -4.37
CA GLU A 128 9.57 -4.94 -4.79
C GLU A 128 8.26 -4.42 -5.37
N SER A 129 7.72 -3.32 -4.83
CA SER A 129 6.49 -2.72 -5.33
C SER A 129 6.64 -2.17 -6.75
N GLY A 130 5.64 -2.43 -7.60
CA GLY A 130 5.62 -2.04 -9.00
C GLY A 130 6.40 -2.95 -9.97
N ASP A 131 6.78 -4.16 -9.58
CA ASP A 131 7.43 -5.15 -10.46
C ASP A 131 6.44 -5.88 -11.42
N GLY A 132 5.14 -5.70 -11.19
CA GLY A 132 4.06 -6.26 -12.00
C GLY A 132 3.64 -7.69 -11.61
N ILE A 133 4.22 -8.28 -10.56
CA ILE A 133 3.71 -9.49 -9.93
C ILE A 133 2.81 -9.11 -8.75
N ASN A 134 1.54 -9.48 -8.85
CA ASN A 134 0.51 -9.14 -7.88
C ASN A 134 0.30 -10.25 -6.85
N ALA A 135 1.18 -11.25 -6.83
CA ALA A 135 1.08 -12.43 -6.00
C ALA A 135 2.41 -12.66 -5.32
N ILE A 136 2.43 -12.63 -3.98
CA ILE A 136 3.56 -13.02 -3.15
C ILE A 136 3.39 -14.52 -2.88
N PRO A 137 4.17 -15.39 -3.55
CA PRO A 137 3.90 -16.82 -3.60
C PRO A 137 4.41 -17.55 -2.35
N ASN A 138 3.88 -18.76 -2.13
CA ASN A 138 4.24 -19.66 -1.03
C ASN A 138 5.76 -19.97 -1.05
N PRO A 139 6.45 -20.06 0.10
CA PRO A 139 7.86 -20.45 0.19
C PRO A 139 8.18 -21.82 -0.43
N SER A 140 7.16 -22.67 -0.61
CA SER A 140 7.23 -23.99 -1.25
C SER A 140 7.01 -23.96 -2.78
N ALA A 141 6.57 -22.84 -3.34
CA ALA A 141 6.26 -22.70 -4.77
C ALA A 141 7.49 -22.37 -5.64
N VAL A 142 8.66 -22.11 -5.04
CA VAL A 142 9.93 -22.05 -5.78
C VAL A 142 10.54 -23.45 -5.82
N THR A 143 10.00 -24.31 -6.68
CA THR A 143 10.70 -25.52 -7.15
C THR A 143 11.19 -25.27 -8.58
N PRO A 144 12.47 -25.51 -8.91
CA PRO A 144 12.82 -25.93 -10.26
C PRO A 144 12.33 -27.35 -10.51
#